data_AF-A0AAE7EBA7-F1
#
_entry.id   AF-A0AAE7EBA7-F1
#
_cell.length_a   1.000
_cell.length_b   1.000
_cell.length_c   1.000
_cell.angle_alpha   90.00
_cell.angle_beta   90.00
_cell.angle_gamma   90.00
#
_symmetry.space_group_name_H-M   'P 1'
#
loop_
_entity.id
_entity.type
_entity.pdbx_description
1 polymer ?
#
loop_
_entity_poly.entity_id
_entity_poly.type
_entity_poly.pdbx_seq_one_letter_code
_entity_poly.pdbx_strand_id
1 'polypeptide(L)'
;MNLENFYINVKKSDKFSPKSFVGKFILQGVWSDKDYWKLDSVLIEIYKFYKNKKLPKDIFAGIISIVADICGICEKSEIYITNKCYGKNSDNVIPDLYNRYERLNVLCKCIIYKDKFEDICFWYNKKEI
;
A
#
# COMPACT_ATOMS: atom_id res chain seq x y z
N MET A 1 -15.54 -9.82 3.02
CA MET A 1 -14.19 -9.28 2.80
C MET A 1 -13.30 -9.79 3.92
N ASN A 2 -12.20 -10.49 3.60
CA ASN A 2 -11.24 -10.94 4.60
C ASN A 2 -10.20 -9.82 4.82
N LEU A 3 -10.16 -9.26 6.04
CA LEU A 3 -9.28 -8.15 6.39
C LEU A 3 -7.98 -8.58 7.10
N GLU A 4 -7.71 -9.88 7.22
CA GLU A 4 -6.49 -10.38 7.87
C GLU A 4 -5.22 -9.78 7.24
N ASN A 5 -5.12 -9.79 5.91
CA ASN A 5 -4.00 -9.19 5.18
C ASN A 5 -3.88 -7.67 5.38
N PHE A 6 -4.97 -6.98 5.74
CA PHE A 6 -4.91 -5.57 6.12
C PHE A 6 -4.36 -5.41 7.53
N TYR A 7 -4.93 -6.11 8.52
CA TYR A 7 -4.55 -5.94 9.93
C TYR A 7 -3.14 -6.43 10.27
N ILE A 8 -2.57 -7.39 9.53
CA ILE A 8 -1.16 -7.76 9.72
C ILE A 8 -0.18 -6.62 9.38
N ASN A 9 -0.63 -5.62 8.60
CA ASN A 9 0.16 -4.44 8.21
C ASN A 9 -0.06 -3.24 9.14
N VAL A 10 -1.00 -3.29 10.07
CA VAL A 10 -1.31 -2.17 10.98
C VAL A 10 -0.50 -2.35 12.27
N LYS A 11 0.52 -1.52 12.50
CA LYS A 11 1.44 -1.65 13.65
C LYS A 11 0.76 -1.69 15.02
N LYS A 12 -0.37 -0.99 15.16
CA LYS A 12 -1.17 -0.96 16.40
C LYS A 12 -2.18 -2.11 16.54
N SER A 13 -2.27 -3.00 15.55
CA SER A 13 -3.13 -4.18 15.57
C SER A 13 -2.48 -5.30 16.39
N ASP A 14 -3.29 -6.07 17.11
CA ASP A 14 -2.87 -7.32 17.77
C ASP A 14 -2.39 -8.39 16.77
N LYS A 15 -2.82 -8.27 15.51
CA LYS A 15 -2.42 -9.15 14.40
C LYS A 15 -1.17 -8.69 13.67
N PHE A 16 -0.56 -7.57 14.07
CA PHE A 16 0.59 -7.03 13.36
C PHE A 16 1.68 -8.10 13.18
N SER A 17 2.21 -8.20 11.97
CA SER A 17 3.26 -9.15 11.65
C SER A 17 4.53 -8.42 11.20
N PRO A 18 5.70 -8.68 11.82
CA PRO A 18 7.00 -8.25 11.31
C PRO A 18 7.31 -8.78 9.90
N LYS A 19 6.61 -9.83 9.46
CA LYS A 19 6.74 -10.42 8.11
C LYS A 19 5.78 -9.81 7.08
N SER A 20 4.88 -8.92 7.49
CA SER A 20 3.99 -8.17 6.60
C SER A 20 4.78 -7.17 5.73
N PHE A 21 4.12 -6.54 4.76
CA PHE A 21 4.76 -5.50 3.95
C PHE A 21 5.23 -4.32 4.82
N VAL A 22 4.34 -3.76 5.66
CA VAL A 22 4.69 -2.65 6.56
C VAL A 22 5.74 -3.08 7.58
N GLY A 23 5.65 -4.31 8.11
CA GLY A 23 6.65 -4.85 9.04
C GLY A 23 8.05 -4.92 8.44
N LYS A 24 8.18 -5.45 7.22
CA LYS A 24 9.47 -5.46 6.49
C LYS A 24 9.96 -4.05 6.17
N PHE A 25 9.04 -3.16 5.80
CA PHE A 25 9.40 -1.79 5.46
C PHE A 25 9.98 -1.05 6.66
N ILE A 26 9.31 -1.06 7.82
CA ILE A 26 9.73 -0.28 8.99
C ILE A 26 10.87 -0.93 9.79
N LEU A 27 11.00 -2.26 9.77
CA LEU A 27 11.99 -2.97 10.61
C LEU A 27 13.25 -3.37 9.83
N GLN A 28 13.17 -3.44 8.50
CA GLN A 28 14.26 -3.97 7.67
C GLN A 28 14.64 -3.02 6.52
N GLY A 29 13.91 -1.91 6.34
CA GLY A 29 14.12 -1.00 5.21
C GLY A 29 13.83 -1.66 3.87
N VAL A 30 12.90 -2.62 3.80
CA VAL A 30 12.63 -3.37 2.55
C VAL A 30 11.25 -3.05 1.98
N TRP A 31 11.22 -2.62 0.73
CA TRP A 31 10.00 -2.63 -0.10
C TRP A 31 9.94 -3.92 -0.92
N SER A 32 9.05 -4.85 -0.54
CA SER A 32 8.81 -6.10 -1.28
C SER A 32 7.57 -5.95 -2.17
N ASP A 33 7.74 -5.87 -3.49
CA ASP A 33 6.59 -5.71 -4.42
C ASP A 33 5.57 -6.85 -4.23
N LYS A 34 6.04 -8.09 -4.02
CA LYS A 34 5.18 -9.26 -3.76
C LYS A 34 4.27 -9.07 -2.53
N ASP A 35 4.80 -8.49 -1.44
CA ASP A 35 4.01 -8.29 -0.22
C ASP A 35 3.17 -7.01 -0.31
N TYR A 36 3.69 -5.97 -0.96
CA TYR A 36 2.94 -4.78 -1.30
C TYR A 36 1.67 -5.12 -2.08
N TRP A 37 1.75 -5.96 -3.12
CA TRP A 37 0.58 -6.31 -3.92
C TRP A 37 -0.50 -7.07 -3.15
N LYS A 38 -0.15 -7.75 -2.05
CA LYS A 38 -1.15 -8.35 -1.15
C LYS A 38 -1.89 -7.27 -0.36
N LEU A 39 -1.16 -6.26 0.11
CA LEU A 39 -1.76 -5.10 0.78
C LEU A 39 -2.59 -4.25 -0.20
N ASP A 40 -2.07 -3.96 -1.40
CA ASP A 40 -2.79 -3.23 -2.46
C ASP A 40 -4.11 -3.93 -2.79
N SER A 41 -4.11 -5.26 -2.95
CA SER A 41 -5.32 -6.03 -3.23
C SER A 41 -6.41 -5.84 -2.16
N VAL A 42 -6.05 -5.93 -0.88
CA VAL A 42 -7.04 -5.75 0.21
C VAL A 42 -7.48 -4.29 0.34
N LEU A 43 -6.61 -3.32 0.07
CA LEU A 43 -6.97 -1.90 0.03
C LEU A 43 -7.93 -1.60 -1.14
N ILE A 44 -7.74 -2.22 -2.30
CA ILE A 44 -8.68 -2.13 -3.43
C ILE A 44 -10.04 -2.75 -3.07
N GLU A 45 -10.07 -3.87 -2.35
CA GLU A 45 -11.33 -4.44 -1.84
C GLU A 45 -12.03 -3.49 -0.87
N ILE A 46 -11.29 -2.90 0.07
CA ILE A 46 -11.81 -1.87 1.00
C ILE A 46 -12.37 -0.67 0.21
N TYR A 47 -11.61 -0.16 -0.76
CA TYR A 47 -12.03 0.94 -1.63
C TYR A 47 -13.36 0.63 -2.31
N LYS A 48 -13.43 -0.50 -3.04
CA LYS A 48 -14.64 -0.91 -3.77
C LYS A 48 -15.83 -1.12 -2.84
N PHE A 49 -15.61 -1.80 -1.71
CA PHE A 49 -16.70 -2.14 -0.78
C PHE A 49 -17.26 -0.91 -0.06
N TYR A 50 -16.41 0.04 0.31
CA TYR A 50 -16.78 1.24 1.05
C TYR A 50 -16.91 2.52 0.20
N LYS A 51 -16.76 2.46 -1.13
CA LYS A 51 -16.85 3.65 -2.01
C LYS A 51 -18.09 4.51 -1.72
N ASN A 52 -19.24 3.87 -1.57
CA ASN A 52 -20.53 4.52 -1.29
C ASN A 52 -21.06 4.23 0.12
N LYS A 53 -20.18 3.85 1.06
CA LYS A 53 -20.55 3.49 2.43
C LYS A 53 -19.66 4.21 3.45
N LYS A 54 -20.17 4.35 4.67
CA LYS A 54 -19.35 4.82 5.80
C LYS A 54 -18.20 3.86 6.03
N LEU A 55 -16.98 4.39 6.08
CA LEU A 55 -15.78 3.62 6.41
C LEU A 55 -15.76 3.36 7.93
N PRO A 56 -15.55 2.10 8.38
CA PRO A 56 -15.37 1.80 9.79
C PRO A 56 -14.18 2.56 10.39
N LYS A 57 -14.33 3.00 11.64
CA LYS A 57 -13.32 3.84 12.32
C LYS A 57 -11.99 3.12 12.49
N ASP A 58 -12.03 1.81 12.73
CA ASP A 58 -10.86 0.94 12.88
C ASP A 58 -10.10 0.78 11.56
N ILE A 59 -10.82 0.60 10.44
CA ILE A 59 -10.21 0.57 9.10
C ILE A 59 -9.59 1.93 8.77
N PHE A 60 -10.31 3.04 9.04
CA PHE A 60 -9.78 4.39 8.88
C PHE A 60 -8.47 4.57 9.66
N ALA A 61 -8.47 4.24 10.96
CA ALA A 61 -7.28 4.35 11.80
C ALA A 61 -6.14 3.46 11.33
N GLY A 62 -6.44 2.26 10.82
CA GLY A 62 -5.46 1.35 10.23
C GLY A 62 -4.80 1.93 8.96
N ILE A 63 -5.58 2.53 8.06
CA ILE A 63 -5.06 3.19 6.85
C ILE A 63 -4.14 4.37 7.24
N ILE A 64 -4.58 5.21 8.18
CA ILE A 64 -3.76 6.32 8.69
C ILE A 64 -2.46 5.80 9.30
N SER A 65 -2.50 4.71 10.08
CA SER A 65 -1.29 4.09 10.65
C SER A 65 -0.34 3.62 9.54
N ILE A 66 -0.84 2.89 8.54
CA ILE A 66 -0.03 2.40 7.43
C ILE A 66 0.66 3.57 6.72
N VAL A 67 -0.07 4.62 6.37
CA VAL A 67 0.51 5.80 5.70
C VAL A 67 1.53 6.49 6.60
N ALA A 68 1.24 6.67 7.89
CA ALA A 68 2.17 7.31 8.83
C ALA A 68 3.45 6.49 9.04
N ASP A 69 3.34 5.18 9.19
CA ASP A 69 4.47 4.26 9.35
C ASP A 69 5.36 4.23 8.10
N ILE A 70 4.75 4.36 6.92
CA ILE A 70 5.45 4.39 5.63
C ILE A 70 6.11 5.75 5.36
N CYS A 71 5.40 6.85 5.63
CA CYS A 71 5.89 8.21 5.39
C CYS A 71 6.89 8.69 6.44
N GLY A 72 6.78 8.21 7.69
CA GLY A 72 7.57 8.65 8.83
C GLY A 72 9.02 8.15 8.85
N ILE A 73 9.42 7.30 7.91
CA ILE A 73 10.83 6.90 7.77
C ILE A 73 11.60 8.02 7.06
N CYS A 74 12.47 8.69 7.81
CA CYS A 74 13.23 9.85 7.36
C CYS A 74 14.30 9.54 6.31
N GLU A 75 14.94 8.37 6.35
CA GLU A 75 16.02 7.99 5.43
C GLU A 75 15.53 7.00 4.38
N LYS A 76 14.90 7.53 3.33
CA LYS A 76 14.39 6.73 2.20
C LYS A 76 15.50 6.19 1.28
N SER A 77 16.71 6.76 1.35
CA SER A 77 17.87 6.34 0.57
C SER A 77 18.37 4.93 0.89
N GLU A 78 18.02 4.39 2.06
CA GLU A 78 18.42 3.06 2.50
C GLU A 78 17.39 1.97 2.18
N ILE A 79 16.26 2.34 1.55
CA ILE A 79 15.20 1.38 1.28
C ILE A 79 15.56 0.49 0.09
N TYR A 80 15.67 -0.81 0.36
CA TYR A 80 15.95 -1.82 -0.65
C TYR A 80 14.67 -2.39 -1.28
N ILE A 81 14.60 -2.39 -2.61
CA ILE A 81 13.45 -2.94 -3.36
C ILE A 81 13.71 -4.40 -3.72
N THR A 82 12.83 -5.29 -3.26
CA THR A 82 12.90 -6.74 -3.46
C THR A 82 11.69 -7.28 -4.21
N ASN A 83 11.81 -8.52 -4.72
CA ASN A 83 10.73 -9.24 -5.39
C ASN A 83 10.05 -8.43 -6.50
N LYS A 84 10.84 -7.63 -7.23
CA LYS A 84 10.40 -6.66 -8.23
C LYS A 84 9.33 -7.26 -9.15
N CYS A 85 8.12 -6.71 -9.07
CA CYS A 85 6.96 -7.20 -9.79
C CYS A 85 6.13 -5.98 -10.18
N TYR A 86 6.32 -5.49 -11.40
CA TYR A 86 5.58 -4.35 -11.93
C TYR A 86 5.36 -4.54 -13.44
N GLY A 87 4.27 -3.96 -13.94
CA GLY A 87 3.99 -3.89 -15.37
C GLY A 87 4.95 -2.92 -16.06
N LYS A 88 5.22 -3.13 -17.35
CA LYS A 88 5.87 -2.11 -18.17
C LYS A 88 4.86 -0.98 -18.39
N ASN A 89 5.25 0.26 -18.09
CA ASN A 89 4.49 1.42 -18.53
C ASN A 89 4.79 1.73 -20.01
N SER A 90 4.02 2.63 -20.61
CA SER A 90 4.19 3.08 -22.01
C SER A 90 5.60 3.58 -22.31
N ASP A 91 6.27 4.12 -21.29
CA ASP A 91 7.55 4.81 -21.41
C ASP A 91 8.75 3.88 -21.11
N ASN A 92 8.49 2.60 -20.84
CA ASN A 92 9.48 1.60 -20.41
C ASN A 92 10.32 2.02 -19.19
N VAL A 93 9.82 2.94 -18.37
CA VAL A 93 10.49 3.41 -17.15
C VAL A 93 10.35 2.36 -16.05
N ILE A 94 11.47 2.03 -15.41
CA ILE A 94 11.48 1.20 -14.21
C ILE A 94 10.96 2.05 -13.05
N PRO A 95 9.83 1.69 -12.40
CA PRO A 95 9.33 2.47 -11.28
C PRO A 95 10.37 2.45 -10.16
N ASP A 96 10.59 3.59 -9.55
CA ASP A 96 11.44 3.73 -8.37
C ASP A 96 10.62 3.61 -7.06
N LEU A 97 11.22 4.00 -5.94
CA LEU A 97 10.55 4.01 -4.65
C LEU A 97 9.48 5.12 -4.53
N TYR A 98 9.69 6.27 -5.19
CA TYR A 98 8.71 7.35 -5.18
C TYR A 98 7.39 6.92 -5.84
N ASN A 99 7.48 6.32 -7.04
CA ASN A 99 6.34 5.80 -7.78
C ASN A 99 5.54 4.75 -6.99
N ARG A 100 6.25 3.94 -6.21
CA ARG A 100 5.70 2.96 -5.27
C ARG A 100 4.90 3.60 -4.14
N TYR A 101 5.48 4.60 -3.48
CA TYR A 101 4.78 5.35 -2.43
C TYR A 101 3.58 6.11 -2.98
N GLU A 102 3.71 6.73 -4.15
CA GLU A 102 2.64 7.51 -4.76
C GLU A 102 1.38 6.66 -4.91
N ARG A 103 1.50 5.45 -5.49
CA ARG A 103 0.36 4.55 -5.63
C ARG A 103 -0.30 4.23 -4.29
N LEU A 104 0.48 3.81 -3.30
CA LEU A 104 -0.04 3.48 -1.96
C LEU A 104 -0.76 4.68 -1.35
N ASN A 105 -0.13 5.85 -1.39
CA ASN A 105 -0.65 7.08 -0.82
C ASN A 105 -1.96 7.51 -1.48
N VAL A 106 -2.00 7.49 -2.81
CA VAL A 106 -3.21 7.83 -3.58
C VAL A 106 -4.33 6.85 -3.27
N LEU A 107 -4.07 5.54 -3.28
CA LEU A 107 -5.09 4.53 -2.96
C LEU A 107 -5.67 4.76 -1.54
N CYS A 108 -4.82 4.97 -0.55
CA CYS A 108 -5.23 5.27 0.83
C CYS A 108 -6.07 6.55 0.91
N LYS A 109 -5.66 7.62 0.20
CA LYS A 109 -6.41 8.88 0.13
C LYS A 109 -7.78 8.69 -0.52
N CYS A 110 -7.87 7.98 -1.65
CA CYS A 110 -9.14 7.69 -2.31
C CYS A 110 -10.11 6.95 -1.38
N ILE A 111 -9.63 6.02 -0.55
CA ILE A 111 -10.47 5.33 0.44
C ILE A 111 -11.00 6.29 1.51
N ILE A 112 -10.13 7.16 2.03
CA ILE A 112 -10.44 8.11 3.11
C ILE A 112 -11.38 9.22 2.64
N TYR A 113 -11.04 9.87 1.53
CA TYR A 113 -11.73 11.06 1.02
C TYR A 113 -12.86 10.73 0.04
N LYS A 114 -13.03 9.44 -0.31
CA LYS A 114 -14.04 8.96 -1.27
C LYS A 114 -13.81 9.47 -2.70
N ASP A 115 -12.55 9.71 -3.06
CA ASP A 115 -12.17 10.08 -4.43
C ASP A 115 -12.16 8.87 -5.38
N LYS A 116 -12.23 9.13 -6.68
CA LYS A 116 -12.17 8.10 -7.72
C LYS A 116 -10.73 7.64 -7.95
N PHE A 117 -10.49 6.35 -7.72
CA PHE A 117 -9.19 5.72 -7.98
C PHE A 117 -9.03 5.26 -9.44
N GLU A 118 -10.13 4.94 -10.12
CA GLU A 118 -10.12 4.31 -11.46
C GLU A 118 -9.56 5.21 -12.57
N ASP A 119 -9.60 6.53 -12.36
CA ASP A 119 -9.21 7.52 -13.36
C ASP A 119 -7.71 7.92 -13.23
N ILE A 120 -6.97 7.28 -12.33
CA ILE A 120 -5.59 7.65 -11.99
C ILE A 120 -4.59 6.71 -12.66
N CYS A 121 -3.69 7.29 -13.45
CA CYS A 121 -2.56 6.58 -14.05
C CYS A 121 -1.37 6.57 -13.09
N PHE A 122 -0.79 5.39 -12.86
CA PHE A 122 0.44 5.22 -12.08
C PHE A 122 1.57 4.73 -12.97
N TRP A 123 2.80 5.17 -12.71
CA TRP A 123 3.99 4.54 -13.29
C TRP A 123 4.28 3.17 -12.65
N TYR A 124 3.84 2.96 -11.41
CA TYR A 124 3.92 1.66 -10.74
C TYR A 124 2.57 0.93 -10.79
N ASN A 125 2.45 -0.07 -11.65
CA ASN A 125 1.28 -0.95 -11.73
C ASN A 125 1.68 -2.41 -11.54
N LYS A 126 0.73 -3.23 -11.08
CA LYS A 126 0.94 -4.67 -10.96
C LYS A 126 1.17 -5.26 -12.35
N LYS A 127 2.11 -6.21 -12.46
CA LYS A 127 2.33 -6.95 -13.70
C LYS A 127 1.09 -7.80 -13.99
N GLU A 128 0.49 -7.61 -15.17
CA GLU A 128 -0.53 -8.52 -15.68
C GLU A 128 0.13 -9.88 -15.97
N ILE A 129 -0.52 -10.97 -15.53
CA ILE A 129 -0.07 -12.35 -15.74
C ILE A 129 -0.88 -12.91 -16.89
#